data_AF-A0A4C1TJ74-F1
#
_entry.id   AF-A0A4C1TJ74-F1
#
_cell.length_a   1.000
_cell.length_b   1.000
_cell.length_c   1.000
_cell.angle_alpha   90.00
_cell.angle_beta   90.00
_cell.angle_gamma   90.00
#
_symmetry.space_group_name_H-M   'P 1'
#
loop_
_entity.id
_entity.type
_entity.pdbx_description
1 polymer ?
#
loop_
_entity_poly.entity_id
_entity_poly.type
_entity_poly.pdbx_seq_one_letter_code
_entity_poly.pdbx_strand_id
1 'polypeptide(L)'
;MRTALFRGELSRASFGFELFLAMKHHAKRLFVTDFAELKHGRVNLSDGFCHGRPFTVVNNKNNDAVRRMIETDRHVTYHEIWEYLKIGMSQIQSILHKHLVIKKLCSGWILQNLTEAQKTDPVIWCNAMLIRFKKGASNLV
;
A
#
# COMPACT_ATOMS: atom_id res chain seq x y z
N MET A 1 56.48 -24.69 37.82
CA MET A 1 55.50 -24.17 38.79
C MET A 1 54.57 -23.20 38.06
N ARG A 2 53.30 -23.59 37.93
CA ARG A 2 52.06 -22.82 37.66
C ARG A 2 51.97 -21.82 36.50
N THR A 3 51.29 -22.31 35.46
CA THR A 3 50.28 -21.64 34.63
C THR A 3 49.32 -20.72 35.39
N ALA A 4 48.94 -19.57 34.80
CA ALA A 4 47.61 -18.98 34.99
C ALA A 4 47.20 -18.10 33.79
N LEU A 5 46.45 -18.71 32.89
CA LEU A 5 45.60 -18.07 31.89
C LEU A 5 44.23 -17.84 32.55
N PHE A 6 43.86 -16.59 32.84
CA PHE A 6 42.51 -16.13 33.19
C PHE A 6 42.40 -14.70 32.66
N ARG A 7 41.88 -14.44 31.46
CA ARG A 7 40.52 -14.64 30.95
C ARG A 7 39.48 -13.88 31.78
N GLY A 8 39.05 -12.76 31.21
CA GLY A 8 37.67 -12.29 31.26
C GLY A 8 37.31 -11.39 32.43
N GLU A 9 37.40 -10.07 32.22
CA GLU A 9 36.47 -9.10 32.82
C GLU A 9 36.56 -7.74 32.08
N LEU A 10 36.50 -7.75 30.74
CA LEU A 10 36.11 -6.54 30.01
C LEU A 10 34.60 -6.40 30.24
N SER A 11 34.25 -5.73 31.33
CA SER A 11 32.88 -5.57 31.80
C SER A 11 32.01 -5.02 30.68
N ARG A 12 30.73 -5.42 30.65
CA ARG A 12 29.68 -4.89 29.75
C ARG A 12 29.62 -3.35 29.71
N ALA A 13 30.21 -2.66 30.69
CA ALA A 13 30.32 -1.20 30.73
C ALA A 13 31.32 -0.63 29.71
N SER A 14 32.40 -1.36 29.37
CA SER A 14 33.39 -0.92 28.38
C SER A 14 32.81 -0.89 26.96
N PHE A 15 32.06 -1.93 26.58
CA PHE A 15 31.37 -2.00 25.29
C PHE A 15 30.25 -0.96 25.16
N GLY A 16 29.54 -0.66 26.26
CA GLY A 16 28.54 0.40 26.30
C GLY A 16 29.12 1.79 26.12
N PHE A 17 30.28 2.07 26.72
CA PHE A 17 30.99 3.33 26.57
C PHE A 17 31.53 3.52 25.14
N GLU A 18 32.13 2.48 24.55
CA GLU A 18 32.60 2.50 23.15
C GLU A 18 31.44 2.67 22.16
N LEU A 19 30.33 1.97 22.38
CA LEU A 19 29.13 2.13 21.55
C LEU A 19 28.56 3.55 21.68
N PHE A 20 28.52 4.11 22.89
CA PHE A 20 28.05 5.47 23.13
C PHE A 20 28.97 6.51 22.47
N LEU A 21 30.29 6.32 22.54
CA LEU A 21 31.26 7.17 21.84
C LEU A 21 31.12 7.06 20.32
N ALA A 22 30.95 5.84 19.79
CA ALA A 22 30.73 5.61 18.36
C ALA A 22 29.43 6.27 17.88
N MET A 23 28.35 6.18 18.66
CA MET A 23 27.07 6.83 18.36
C MET A 23 27.21 8.36 18.40
N LYS A 24 27.89 8.93 19.39
CA LYS A 24 28.18 10.37 19.46
C LYS A 24 29.04 10.83 18.30
N HIS A 25 30.07 10.07 17.93
CA HIS A 25 30.94 10.38 16.81
C HIS A 25 30.19 10.32 15.48
N HIS A 26 29.33 9.31 15.30
CA HIS A 26 28.49 9.19 14.11
C HIS A 26 27.47 10.34 14.00
N ALA A 27 26.81 10.70 15.10
CA ALA A 27 25.89 11.85 15.15
C ALA A 27 26.61 13.17 14.84
N LYS A 28 27.80 13.37 15.41
CA LYS A 28 28.62 14.56 15.14
C LYS A 28 29.06 14.60 13.67
N ARG A 29 29.43 13.47 13.08
CA ARG A 29 29.82 13.38 11.67
C ARG A 29 28.65 13.73 10.75
N LEU A 30 27.48 13.12 10.97
CA LEU A 30 26.26 13.43 10.20
C LEU A 30 25.90 14.91 10.27
N PHE A 31 25.94 15.49 11.47
CA PHE A 31 25.67 16.91 11.68
C PHE A 31 26.65 17.83 10.94
N VAL A 32 27.95 17.48 10.92
CA VAL A 32 28.96 18.26 10.19
C VAL A 32 28.77 18.17 8.68
N THR A 33 28.46 16.98 8.14
CA THR A 33 28.15 16.82 6.71
C THR A 33 26.90 17.60 6.31
N ASP A 34 25.83 17.50 7.09
CA ASP A 34 24.56 18.18 6.81
C ASP A 34 24.71 19.72 6.90
N PHE A 35 25.46 20.20 7.90
CA PHE A 35 25.77 21.62 8.04
C PHE A 35 26.68 22.16 6.93
N ALA A 36 27.60 21.36 6.41
CA ALA A 36 28.43 21.73 5.26
C ALA A 36 27.62 21.78 3.96
N GLU A 37 26.68 20.85 3.76
CA GLU A 37 25.77 20.85 2.61
C GLU A 37 24.80 22.04 2.64
N LEU A 38 24.31 22.43 3.81
CA LEU A 38 23.49 23.63 4.02
C LEU A 38 24.25 24.91 3.63
N LYS A 39 25.51 25.05 4.07
CA LYS A 39 26.37 26.19 3.70
C LYS A 39 26.70 26.25 2.21
N HIS A 40 26.66 25.11 1.52
CA HIS A 40 26.88 25.05 0.08
C HIS A 40 25.61 25.40 -0.74
N GLY A 41 24.51 25.79 -0.08
CA GLY A 41 23.29 26.29 -0.72
C GLY A 41 22.31 25.21 -1.16
N ARG A 42 22.49 23.95 -0.74
CA ARG A 42 21.52 22.89 -1.02
C ARG A 42 20.36 22.98 -0.02
N VAL A 43 19.27 23.64 -0.41
CA VAL A 43 17.98 23.68 0.32
C VAL A 43 17.08 22.54 -0.16
N ASN A 44 17.55 21.30 -0.15
CA ASN A 44 16.69 20.17 -0.49
C ASN A 44 16.92 19.02 0.49
N LEU A 45 16.03 18.93 1.48
CA LEU A 45 15.94 17.86 2.49
C LEU A 45 15.42 16.53 1.91
N SER A 46 15.37 16.39 0.58
CA SER A 46 14.99 15.13 -0.04
C SER A 46 16.16 14.16 0.11
N ASP A 47 15.95 13.10 0.88
CA ASP A 47 16.83 11.92 0.86
C ASP A 47 17.15 11.59 -0.61
N GLY A 48 18.45 11.43 -0.92
CA GLY A 48 18.89 11.16 -2.28
C GLY A 48 18.12 9.96 -2.81
N PHE A 49 17.63 10.03 -4.05
CA PHE A 49 16.76 9.01 -4.62
C PHE A 49 17.38 7.63 -4.41
N CYS A 50 16.84 6.88 -3.44
CA CYS A 50 17.32 5.55 -3.12
C CYS A 50 17.11 4.69 -4.36
N HIS A 51 18.19 4.37 -5.07
CA HIS A 51 18.20 3.29 -6.05
C HIS A 51 18.07 1.95 -5.31
N GLY A 52 16.88 1.71 -4.75
CA GLY A 52 16.46 0.36 -4.40
C GLY A 52 16.42 -0.52 -5.65
N ARG A 53 16.20 -1.83 -5.44
CA ARG A 53 16.12 -2.84 -6.51
C ARG A 53 15.29 -2.29 -7.69
N PRO A 54 15.84 -2.31 -8.93
CA PRO A 54 15.14 -1.76 -10.08
C PRO A 54 13.74 -2.36 -10.23
N PHE A 55 12.75 -1.50 -10.46
CA PHE A 55 11.35 -1.83 -10.74
C PHE A 55 11.16 -2.45 -12.14
N THR A 56 12.23 -2.98 -12.73
CA THR A 56 12.41 -2.95 -14.19
C THR A 56 11.55 -3.94 -14.94
N VAL A 57 10.93 -4.92 -14.29
CA VAL A 57 9.85 -5.68 -14.92
C VAL A 57 8.86 -6.08 -13.83
N VAL A 58 7.90 -5.22 -13.55
CA VAL A 58 6.58 -5.77 -13.23
C VAL A 58 6.20 -6.60 -14.46
N ASN A 59 6.30 -7.92 -14.35
CA ASN A 59 6.04 -8.83 -15.44
C ASN A 59 4.65 -8.50 -15.99
N ASN A 60 4.51 -8.23 -17.30
CA ASN A 60 3.19 -7.96 -17.88
C ASN A 60 2.18 -9.05 -17.50
N LYS A 61 2.67 -10.28 -17.34
CA LYS A 61 1.90 -11.41 -16.79
C LYS A 61 1.31 -11.16 -15.40
N ASN A 62 2.06 -10.52 -14.50
CA ASN A 62 1.61 -10.19 -13.15
C ASN A 62 0.61 -9.03 -13.19
N ASN A 63 0.83 -8.03 -14.05
CA ASN A 63 -0.15 -6.96 -14.28
C ASN A 63 -1.49 -7.52 -14.78
N ASP A 64 -1.45 -8.38 -15.79
CA ASP A 64 -2.64 -9.03 -16.35
C ASP A 64 -3.31 -9.97 -15.36
N ALA A 65 -2.53 -10.66 -14.52
CA ALA A 65 -3.06 -11.50 -13.46
C ALA A 65 -3.83 -10.68 -12.41
N VAL A 66 -3.24 -9.59 -11.90
CA VAL A 66 -3.93 -8.67 -10.97
C VAL A 66 -5.18 -8.07 -11.63
N ARG A 67 -5.10 -7.69 -12.91
CA ARG A 67 -6.27 -7.16 -13.63
C ARG A 67 -7.42 -8.16 -13.65
N ARG A 68 -7.15 -9.42 -14.02
CA ARG A 68 -8.15 -10.49 -14.04
C ARG A 68 -8.74 -10.81 -12.67
N MET A 69 -7.92 -10.77 -11.61
CA MET A 69 -8.41 -10.95 -10.24
C MET A 69 -9.46 -9.89 -9.89
N ILE A 70 -9.20 -8.61 -10.22
CA ILE A 70 -10.11 -7.50 -9.91
C ILE A 70 -11.37 -7.52 -10.80
N GLU A 71 -11.22 -7.92 -12.06
CA GLU A 71 -12.36 -8.12 -12.97
C GLU A 71 -13.30 -9.25 -12.47
N THR A 72 -12.73 -10.29 -11.84
CA THR A 72 -13.48 -11.42 -11.29
C THR A 72 -14.13 -11.06 -9.95
N ASP A 73 -13.37 -10.46 -9.04
CA ASP A 73 -13.88 -9.97 -7.76
C ASP A 73 -13.35 -8.56 -7.47
N ARG A 74 -14.28 -7.60 -7.38
CA ARG A 74 -13.95 -6.20 -7.09
C ARG A 74 -13.52 -5.97 -5.63
N HIS A 75 -13.70 -6.95 -4.74
CA HIS A 75 -13.35 -6.85 -3.32
C HIS A 75 -12.02 -7.48 -2.95
N VAL A 76 -11.23 -7.89 -3.95
CA VAL A 76 -9.90 -8.47 -3.73
C VAL A 76 -9.02 -7.57 -2.85
N THR A 77 -8.41 -8.18 -1.85
CA THR A 77 -7.54 -7.52 -0.86
C THR A 77 -6.07 -7.60 -1.23
N TYR A 78 -5.26 -6.71 -0.65
CA TYR A 78 -3.80 -6.71 -0.83
C TYR A 78 -3.15 -8.05 -0.42
N HIS A 79 -3.68 -8.69 0.64
CA HIS A 79 -3.16 -9.97 1.12
C HIS A 79 -3.45 -11.11 0.15
N GLU A 80 -4.64 -11.17 -0.44
CA GLU A 80 -4.99 -12.20 -1.42
C GLU A 80 -4.13 -12.09 -2.69
N ILE A 81 -3.87 -10.86 -3.17
CA ILE A 81 -2.95 -10.64 -4.29
C ILE A 81 -1.54 -11.08 -3.94
N TRP A 82 -1.08 -10.74 -2.73
CA TRP A 82 0.23 -11.17 -2.23
C TRP A 82 0.33 -12.69 -2.13
N GLU A 83 -0.70 -13.36 -1.62
CA GLU A 83 -0.69 -14.81 -1.50
C GLU A 83 -0.67 -15.51 -2.86
N TYR A 84 -1.42 -14.98 -3.83
CA TYR A 84 -1.51 -15.54 -5.18
C TYR A 84 -0.23 -15.33 -6.01
N LEU A 85 0.34 -14.12 -5.99
CA LEU A 85 1.48 -13.77 -6.85
C LEU A 85 2.84 -13.85 -6.15
N LYS A 86 2.87 -13.89 -4.81
CA LYS A 86 4.08 -13.83 -3.97
C LYS A 86 4.97 -12.61 -4.31
N ILE A 87 4.35 -11.48 -4.60
CA ILE A 87 4.99 -10.21 -4.97
C ILE A 87 5.01 -9.27 -3.77
N GLY A 88 6.07 -8.47 -3.58
CA GLY A 88 6.14 -7.50 -2.47
C GLY A 88 5.02 -6.44 -2.48
N MET A 89 4.60 -5.99 -1.30
CA MET A 89 3.47 -5.04 -1.15
C MET A 89 3.65 -3.72 -1.91
N SER A 90 4.87 -3.18 -1.95
CA SER A 90 5.19 -1.97 -2.71
C SER A 90 4.99 -2.14 -4.22
N GLN A 91 5.20 -3.35 -4.73
CA GLN A 91 4.95 -3.68 -6.13
C GLN A 91 3.46 -3.78 -6.41
N ILE A 92 2.67 -4.44 -5.54
CA ILE A 92 1.21 -4.50 -5.67
C ILE A 92 0.62 -3.08 -5.71
N GLN A 93 1.08 -2.19 -4.82
CA GLN A 93 0.65 -0.79 -4.83
C GLN A 93 0.98 -0.07 -6.15
N SER A 94 2.18 -0.29 -6.70
CA SER A 94 2.55 0.29 -8.00
C SER A 94 1.73 -0.28 -9.15
N ILE A 95 1.39 -1.58 -9.13
CA ILE A 95 0.51 -2.21 -10.13
C ILE A 95 -0.86 -1.55 -10.12
N LEU A 96 -1.48 -1.44 -8.94
CA LEU A 96 -2.83 -0.89 -8.79
C LEU A 96 -2.88 0.59 -9.20
N HIS A 97 -1.92 1.40 -8.75
CA HIS A 97 -1.98 2.85 -8.94
C HIS A 97 -1.33 3.34 -10.23
N LYS A 98 -0.23 2.74 -10.69
CA LYS A 98 0.52 3.20 -11.87
C LYS A 98 0.13 2.46 -13.15
N HIS A 99 -0.06 1.15 -13.08
CA HIS A 99 -0.32 0.33 -14.27
C HIS A 99 -1.82 0.17 -14.56
N LEU A 100 -2.64 -0.06 -13.53
CA LEU A 100 -4.08 -0.28 -13.70
C LEU A 100 -4.91 0.98 -13.45
N VAL A 101 -4.35 1.98 -12.76
CA VAL A 101 -5.01 3.25 -12.40
C VAL A 101 -6.37 3.01 -11.72
N ILE A 102 -6.44 1.99 -10.87
CA ILE A 102 -7.67 1.60 -10.18
C ILE A 102 -7.80 2.44 -8.91
N LYS A 103 -8.96 3.07 -8.74
CA LYS A 103 -9.31 3.78 -7.51
C LYS A 103 -10.07 2.83 -6.60
N LYS A 104 -9.73 2.83 -5.31
CA LYS A 104 -10.51 2.13 -4.30
C LYS A 104 -11.87 2.80 -4.20
N LEU A 105 -12.93 2.05 -4.51
CA LEU A 105 -14.30 2.47 -4.30
C LEU A 105 -14.79 1.87 -2.98
N CYS A 106 -15.51 2.67 -2.20
CA CYS A 106 -16.25 2.15 -1.06
C CYS A 106 -17.58 1.60 -1.58
N SER A 107 -17.90 0.35 -1.24
CA SER A 107 -19.23 -0.21 -1.46
C SER A 107 -20.26 0.61 -0.65
N GLY A 108 -21.38 0.96 -1.28
CA GLY A 108 -22.50 1.58 -0.58
C GLY A 108 -23.16 0.59 0.39
N TRP A 109 -23.61 1.08 1.54
CA TRP A 109 -24.39 0.27 2.46
C TRP A 109 -25.74 -0.09 1.85
N ILE A 110 -26.07 -1.38 1.83
CA ILE A 110 -27.39 -1.86 1.45
C ILE A 110 -28.05 -2.39 2.74
N LEU A 111 -29.19 -1.81 3.11
CA LEU A 111 -29.87 -2.05 4.40
C LEU A 111 -30.36 -3.50 4.58
N GLN A 112 -30.61 -4.22 3.49
CA GLN A 112 -31.25 -5.54 3.56
C GLN A 112 -30.79 -6.47 2.44
N ASN A 113 -30.51 -7.73 2.79
CA ASN A 113 -30.25 -8.79 1.83
C ASN A 113 -31.58 -9.39 1.36
N LEU A 114 -32.15 -8.81 0.30
CA LEU A 114 -33.45 -9.23 -0.24
C LEU A 114 -33.36 -10.57 -0.97
N THR A 115 -34.37 -11.40 -0.79
CA THR A 115 -34.55 -12.65 -1.56
C THR A 115 -34.97 -12.31 -3.00
N GLU A 116 -34.66 -13.17 -3.98
CA GLU A 116 -34.99 -12.93 -5.40
C GLU A 116 -36.49 -12.60 -5.63
N ALA A 117 -37.39 -13.29 -4.92
CA ALA A 117 -38.83 -13.00 -4.97
C ALA A 117 -39.19 -11.60 -4.41
N GLN A 118 -38.45 -11.10 -3.42
CA GLN A 118 -38.67 -9.75 -2.87
C GLN A 118 -38.13 -8.66 -3.80
N LYS A 119 -37.20 -9.00 -4.69
CA LYS A 119 -36.68 -8.07 -5.71
C LYS A 119 -37.61 -7.94 -6.90
N THR A 120 -38.43 -8.96 -7.20
CA THR A 120 -39.34 -8.93 -8.35
C THR A 120 -40.51 -7.97 -8.14
N ASP A 121 -41.06 -7.86 -6.93
CA ASP A 121 -42.26 -7.05 -6.70
C ASP A 121 -42.05 -5.55 -6.99
N PRO A 122 -40.96 -4.91 -6.51
CA PRO A 122 -40.68 -3.52 -6.87
C PRO A 122 -40.43 -3.31 -8.37
N VAL A 123 -39.75 -4.25 -9.03
CA VAL A 123 -39.46 -4.17 -10.48
C VAL A 123 -40.74 -4.26 -11.29
N ILE A 124 -41.63 -5.20 -10.95
CA ILE A 124 -42.94 -5.36 -11.60
C ILE A 124 -43.77 -4.08 -11.42
N TRP A 125 -43.82 -3.55 -10.20
CA TRP A 125 -44.55 -2.32 -9.90
C TRP A 125 -44.01 -1.12 -10.68
N CYS A 126 -42.69 -0.91 -10.69
CA CYS A 126 -42.03 0.14 -11.46
C CYS A 126 -42.31 0.02 -12.96
N ASN A 127 -42.24 -1.19 -13.51
CA ASN A 127 -42.53 -1.42 -14.92
C ASN A 127 -44.00 -1.14 -15.25
N ALA A 128 -44.94 -1.55 -14.41
CA ALA A 128 -46.36 -1.23 -14.57
C ALA A 128 -46.60 0.30 -14.51
N MET A 129 -45.95 1.00 -13.58
CA MET A 129 -46.02 2.46 -13.46
C MET A 129 -45.46 3.17 -14.69
N LEU A 130 -44.31 2.71 -15.20
CA LEU A 130 -43.69 3.24 -16.43
C LEU A 130 -44.57 3.04 -17.67
N ILE A 131 -45.23 1.89 -17.79
CA ILE A 131 -46.19 1.63 -18.87
C ILE A 131 -47.38 2.59 -18.78
N ARG A 132 -47.93 2.82 -17.58
CA ARG A 132 -49.03 3.77 -17.38
C ARG A 132 -48.62 5.20 -17.70
N PHE A 133 -47.43 5.63 -17.30
CA PHE A 133 -46.88 6.95 -17.62
C PHE A 133 -46.66 7.13 -19.13
N LYS A 134 -46.14 6.12 -19.83
CA LYS A 134 -45.97 6.17 -21.29
C LYS A 134 -47.30 6.13 -22.05
N LYS A 135 -48.31 5.44 -21.52
CA LYS A 135 -49.62 5.27 -22.15
C LYS A 135 -50.56 6.46 -21.92
N GLY A 136 -50.37 7.18 -20.81
CA GLY A 136 -50.99 8.47 -20.55
C GLY A 136 -49.90 9.54 -20.56
N ALA A 137 -49.58 10.07 -21.74
CA ALA A 137 -48.96 11.38 -21.84
C ALA A 137 -49.86 12.36 -21.09
N SER A 138 -49.49 12.63 -19.84
CA SER A 138 -50.17 13.52 -18.92
C SER A 138 -49.99 14.96 -19.38
N ASN A 139 -50.66 15.32 -20.47
CA ASN A 139 -50.94 16.67 -20.95
C ASN A 139 -52.35 16.63 -21.55
N LEU A 140 -53.35 16.49 -20.69
CA LEU A 140 -54.75 16.78 -20.99
C LEU A 140 -55.40 17.24 -19.68
N VAL A 141 -54.92 18.37 -19.19
CA VAL A 141 -55.64 19.30 -18.31
C VAL A 141 -55.51 20.67 -18.95
#